data_AF-A0A535L930-F1
#
_entry.id   AF-A0A535L930-F1
#
_cell.length_a   1.000
_cell.length_b   1.000
_cell.length_c   1.000
_cell.angle_alpha   90.00
_cell.angle_beta   90.00
_cell.angle_gamma   90.00
#
_symmetry.space_group_name_H-M   'P 1'
#
loop_
_entity.id
_entity.type
_entity.pdbx_description
1 polymer ?
#
loop_
_entity_poly.entity_id
_entity_poly.type
_entity_poly.pdbx_seq_one_letter_code
_entity_poly.pdbx_strand_id
1 'polypeptide(L)'
;MTDRLRGLWNFDDLDGTEQRLHAQLDQETTDGGRAEVLTQLARVQGLKEQFDQGEQLIAMAQSLANNSAMARIRIDLERGRLLRSRGDAVAAMPLFEAAFNAAREANEQFIALDAAHMCAIAAPDRESRRAWTQRGIDMAQASPDRNVSYWLGPLYNNLGVDHAEAGEHDAALDAFKRALEVGAARPRPRRPSEGGPALGREGQVDTGLVAGPPQVQMPAAWHRNVDDRRIDLPG
;
A
#
# COMPACT_ATOMS: atom_id res chain seq x y z
N MET A 1 9.63 -15.37 -0.13
CA MET A 1 10.33 -14.75 1.02
C MET A 1 9.57 -13.48 1.37
N THR A 2 9.36 -13.20 2.66
CA THR A 2 8.85 -11.89 3.10
C THR A 2 9.86 -10.82 2.73
N ASP A 3 9.37 -9.68 2.26
CA ASP A 3 10.21 -8.50 2.10
C ASP A 3 10.92 -8.13 3.41
N ARG A 4 12.25 -7.93 3.37
CA ARG A 4 13.10 -7.67 4.54
C ARG A 4 12.74 -6.37 5.27
N LEU A 5 12.19 -5.38 4.56
CA LEU A 5 11.84 -4.08 5.14
C LEU A 5 10.39 -4.04 5.64
N ARG A 6 9.56 -5.04 5.33
CA ARG A 6 8.12 -5.04 5.68
C ARG A 6 7.87 -4.90 7.17
N GLY A 7 8.72 -5.50 8.01
CA GLY A 7 8.61 -5.48 9.46
C GLY A 7 8.84 -4.11 10.10
N LEU A 8 9.39 -3.15 9.35
CA LEU A 8 9.64 -1.79 9.85
C LEU A 8 8.41 -0.87 9.71
N TRP A 9 7.42 -1.28 8.92
CA TRP A 9 6.26 -0.47 8.57
C TRP A 9 5.09 -0.63 9.53
N ASN A 10 4.64 0.50 10.07
CA ASN A 10 3.32 0.70 10.63
C ASN A 10 2.65 1.88 9.90
N PHE A 11 1.60 1.60 9.11
CA PHE A 11 0.92 2.66 8.35
C PHE A 11 0.13 3.63 9.22
N ASP A 12 -0.23 3.23 10.45
CA ASP A 12 -0.90 4.09 11.43
C ASP A 12 0.08 4.97 12.22
N ASP A 13 1.39 4.78 12.02
CA ASP A 13 2.49 5.48 12.71
C ASP A 13 3.62 5.74 11.72
N LEU A 14 3.45 6.76 10.89
CA LEU A 14 4.44 7.14 9.87
C LEU A 14 5.72 7.68 10.51
N ASP A 15 5.65 8.42 11.61
CA ASP A 15 6.81 8.98 12.29
C ASP A 15 7.68 7.88 12.91
N GLY A 16 7.08 6.93 13.63
CA GLY A 16 7.83 5.79 14.15
C GLY A 16 8.33 4.86 13.05
N THR A 17 7.63 4.76 11.92
CA THR A 17 8.12 4.02 10.75
C THR A 17 9.36 4.68 10.14
N GLU A 18 9.34 5.99 9.98
CA GLU A 18 10.48 6.77 9.50
C GLU A 18 11.70 6.61 10.42
N GLN A 19 11.50 6.72 11.74
CA GLN A 19 12.57 6.50 12.72
C GLN A 19 13.20 5.10 12.60
N ARG A 20 12.38 4.06 12.47
CA ARG A 20 12.86 2.68 12.26
C ARG A 20 13.64 2.53 10.96
N LEU A 21 13.20 3.18 9.89
CA LEU A 21 13.89 3.16 8.59
C LEU A 21 15.23 3.92 8.63
N HIS A 22 15.31 5.06 9.32
CA HIS A 22 16.59 5.73 9.54
C HIS A 22 17.56 4.88 10.35
N ALA A 23 17.09 4.25 11.44
CA ALA A 23 17.91 3.32 12.22
C ALA A 23 18.38 2.11 11.38
N GLN A 24 17.56 1.63 10.46
CA GLN A 24 17.97 0.59 9.50
C GLN A 24 19.02 1.13 8.51
N LEU A 25 18.86 2.35 7.99
CA LEU A 25 19.81 2.97 7.06
C LEU A 25 21.22 3.10 7.65
N ASP A 26 21.32 3.38 8.95
CA ASP A 26 22.59 3.45 9.68
C ASP A 26 23.29 2.09 9.81
N GLN A 27 22.53 0.99 9.73
CA GLN A 27 23.05 -0.38 9.80
C GLN A 27 23.41 -0.97 8.44
N GLU A 28 22.96 -0.34 7.34
CA GLU A 28 23.24 -0.84 5.99
C GLU A 28 24.71 -0.66 5.59
N THR A 29 25.37 -1.78 5.31
CA THR A 29 26.80 -1.84 4.93
C THR A 29 27.04 -1.90 3.42
N THR A 30 25.97 -2.00 2.62
CA THR A 30 26.06 -2.09 1.15
C THR A 30 25.25 -0.99 0.49
N ASP A 31 25.74 -0.47 -0.63
CA ASP A 31 25.03 0.58 -1.38
C ASP A 31 23.63 0.13 -1.83
N GLY A 32 23.51 -1.14 -2.25
CA GLY A 32 22.22 -1.73 -2.62
C GLY A 32 21.23 -1.74 -1.46
N GLY A 33 21.70 -2.16 -0.27
CA GLY A 33 20.86 -2.16 0.93
C GLY A 33 20.46 -0.76 1.38
N ARG A 34 21.38 0.22 1.32
CA ARG A 34 21.09 1.63 1.56
C ARG A 34 20.05 2.18 0.58
N ALA A 35 20.20 1.87 -0.71
CA ALA A 35 19.28 2.29 -1.75
C ALA A 35 17.85 1.77 -1.49
N GLU A 36 17.69 0.50 -1.12
CA GLU A 36 16.37 -0.04 -0.77
C GLU A 36 15.71 0.73 0.39
N VAL A 37 16.45 1.02 1.47
CA VAL A 37 15.91 1.76 2.62
C VAL A 37 15.53 3.19 2.23
N LEU A 38 16.34 3.87 1.41
CA LEU A 38 16.04 5.20 0.90
C LEU A 38 14.74 5.22 0.08
N THR A 39 14.43 4.18 -0.71
CA THR A 39 13.14 4.10 -1.40
C THR A 39 11.97 4.06 -0.42
N GLN A 40 12.11 3.37 0.72
CA GLN A 40 11.05 3.27 1.71
C GLN A 40 10.88 4.57 2.50
N LEU A 41 11.97 5.30 2.78
CA LEU A 41 11.89 6.66 3.29
C LEU A 41 11.16 7.57 2.29
N ALA A 42 11.45 7.47 0.98
CA ALA A 42 10.74 8.23 -0.04
C ALA A 42 9.24 7.92 -0.06
N ARG A 43 8.84 6.65 0.15
CA ARG A 43 7.44 6.25 0.31
C ARG A 43 6.79 6.92 1.52
N VAL A 44 7.47 7.00 2.66
CA VAL A 44 6.96 7.72 3.84
C VAL A 44 6.74 9.19 3.50
N GLN A 45 7.70 9.85 2.86
CA GLN A 45 7.54 11.26 2.46
C GLN A 45 6.38 11.47 1.50
N GLY A 46 6.20 10.57 0.52
CA GLY A 46 5.06 10.61 -0.38
C GLY A 46 3.70 10.48 0.33
N LEU A 47 3.62 9.67 1.40
CA LEU A 47 2.42 9.55 2.23
C LEU A 47 2.17 10.79 3.11
N LYS A 48 3.24 11.50 3.48
CA LYS A 48 3.20 12.80 4.17
C LYS A 48 3.01 14.00 3.23
N GLU A 49 2.81 13.74 1.93
CA GLU A 49 2.72 14.76 0.86
C GLU A 49 4.00 15.64 0.74
N GLN A 50 5.11 15.17 1.30
CA GLN A 50 6.44 15.76 1.24
C GLN A 50 7.18 15.31 -0.02
N PHE A 51 6.58 15.61 -1.17
CA PHE A 51 6.98 14.96 -2.41
C PHE A 51 8.39 15.35 -2.89
N ASP A 52 8.85 16.57 -2.61
CA ASP A 52 10.18 17.03 -3.02
C ASP A 52 11.28 16.33 -2.20
N GLN A 53 11.03 16.09 -0.90
CA GLN A 53 11.88 15.24 -0.07
C GLN A 53 11.88 13.79 -0.59
N GLY A 54 10.72 13.28 -1.00
CA GLY A 54 10.59 11.97 -1.64
C GLY A 54 11.46 11.83 -2.88
N GLU A 55 11.41 12.79 -3.82
CA GLU A 55 12.22 12.78 -5.04
C GLU A 55 13.73 12.86 -4.74
N GLN A 56 14.15 13.64 -3.74
CA GLN A 56 15.55 13.70 -3.32
C GLN A 56 16.05 12.33 -2.81
N LEU A 57 15.24 11.64 -2.00
CA LEU A 57 15.55 10.30 -1.51
C LEU A 57 15.63 9.27 -2.65
N ILE A 58 14.75 9.36 -3.66
CA ILE A 58 14.82 8.53 -4.86
C ILE A 58 16.10 8.80 -5.65
N ALA A 59 16.49 10.06 -5.84
CA ALA A 59 17.73 10.41 -6.53
C ALA A 59 18.97 9.85 -5.80
N MET A 60 18.98 9.92 -4.46
CA MET A 60 20.03 9.30 -3.64
C MET A 60 20.04 7.78 -3.82
N ALA A 61 18.88 7.12 -3.76
CA ALA A 61 18.76 5.68 -3.99
C ALA A 61 19.28 5.27 -5.37
N GLN A 62 18.97 6.03 -6.43
CA GLN A 62 19.46 5.80 -7.79
C GLN A 62 20.99 5.85 -7.87
N SER A 63 21.62 6.80 -7.18
CA SER A 63 23.09 6.91 -7.17
C SER A 63 23.78 5.73 -6.49
N LEU A 64 23.08 5.02 -5.59
CA LEU A 64 23.60 3.90 -4.80
C LEU A 64 23.18 2.52 -5.33
N ALA A 65 22.12 2.44 -6.15
CA ALA A 65 21.52 1.17 -6.55
C ALA A 65 22.54 0.24 -7.25
N ASN A 66 23.55 0.79 -7.95
CA ASN A 66 24.58 0.03 -8.64
C ASN A 66 23.96 -1.13 -9.42
N ASN A 67 24.43 -2.38 -9.24
CA ASN A 67 23.91 -3.59 -9.88
C ASN A 67 22.81 -4.30 -9.08
N SER A 68 22.27 -3.68 -8.01
CA SER A 68 21.20 -4.28 -7.21
C SER A 68 19.87 -4.23 -7.96
N ALA A 69 19.42 -5.40 -8.45
CA ALA A 69 18.12 -5.54 -9.10
C ALA A 69 16.98 -5.12 -8.17
N MET A 70 17.02 -5.54 -6.90
CA MET A 70 15.99 -5.20 -5.91
C MET A 70 15.89 -3.68 -5.67
N ALA A 71 17.03 -2.99 -5.55
CA ALA A 71 17.02 -1.54 -5.37
C ALA A 71 16.39 -0.83 -6.57
N ARG A 72 16.72 -1.25 -7.80
CA ARG A 72 16.15 -0.69 -9.04
C ARG A 72 14.64 -0.90 -9.14
N ILE A 73 14.15 -2.12 -8.84
CA ILE A 73 12.71 -2.43 -8.81
C ILE A 73 11.97 -1.51 -7.83
N ARG A 74 12.54 -1.30 -6.64
CA ARG A 74 11.95 -0.41 -5.63
C ARG A 74 11.98 1.05 -6.03
N ILE A 75 13.03 1.50 -6.71
CA ILE A 75 13.10 2.87 -7.24
C ILE A 75 11.94 3.12 -8.20
N ASP A 76 11.68 2.20 -9.13
CA ASP A 76 10.58 2.34 -10.09
C ASP A 76 9.22 2.35 -9.37
N LEU A 77 9.02 1.44 -8.41
CA LEU A 77 7.81 1.42 -7.58
C LEU A 77 7.56 2.74 -6.87
N GLU A 78 8.54 3.23 -6.12
CA GLU A 78 8.32 4.39 -5.25
C GLU A 78 8.29 5.70 -6.05
N ARG A 79 9.03 5.80 -7.15
CA ARG A 79 8.88 6.91 -8.10
C ARG A 79 7.51 6.92 -8.76
N GLY A 80 7.00 5.75 -9.15
CA GLY A 80 5.62 5.61 -9.63
C GLY A 80 4.59 6.06 -8.59
N ARG A 81 4.78 5.73 -7.31
CA ARG A 81 3.89 6.21 -6.24
C ARG A 81 3.91 7.73 -6.09
N LEU A 82 5.09 8.36 -6.13
CA LEU A 82 5.21 9.81 -6.05
C LEU A 82 4.45 10.50 -7.20
N LEU A 83 4.64 10.03 -8.43
CA LEU A 83 3.91 10.55 -9.61
C LEU A 83 2.40 10.37 -9.45
N ARG A 84 1.94 9.16 -9.08
CA ARG A 84 0.52 8.87 -8.87
C ARG A 84 -0.10 9.76 -7.79
N SER A 85 0.58 9.94 -6.65
CA SER A 85 0.11 10.79 -5.56
C SER A 85 0.06 12.27 -5.95
N ARG A 86 0.91 12.72 -6.88
CA ARG A 86 0.83 14.06 -7.48
C ARG A 86 -0.26 14.18 -8.58
N GLY A 87 -1.00 13.11 -8.86
CA GLY A 87 -2.08 13.08 -9.85
C GLY A 87 -1.67 12.63 -11.26
N ASP A 88 -0.41 12.24 -11.46
CA ASP A 88 0.10 11.78 -12.76
C ASP A 88 0.12 10.24 -12.84
N ALA A 89 -1.07 9.65 -12.88
CA ALA A 89 -1.22 8.19 -13.01
C ALA A 89 -0.68 7.66 -14.35
N VAL A 90 -0.74 8.48 -15.41
CA VAL A 90 -0.27 8.12 -16.75
C VAL A 90 1.25 7.93 -16.75
N ALA A 91 2.01 8.85 -16.15
CA ALA A 91 3.46 8.71 -16.03
C ALA A 91 3.86 7.62 -15.02
N ALA A 92 3.03 7.35 -14.01
CA ALA A 92 3.29 6.33 -13.01
C ALA A 92 3.17 4.89 -13.56
N MET A 93 2.19 4.65 -14.44
CA MET A 93 1.88 3.31 -14.97
C MET A 93 3.10 2.55 -15.55
N PRO A 94 3.90 3.11 -16.49
CA PRO A 94 5.04 2.39 -17.05
C PRO A 94 6.11 2.02 -16.02
N LEU A 95 6.25 2.79 -14.93
CA LEU A 95 7.18 2.46 -13.84
C LEU A 95 6.69 1.26 -13.03
N PHE A 96 5.39 1.18 -12.75
CA PHE A 96 4.81 0.02 -12.06
C PHE A 96 4.89 -1.25 -12.93
N GLU A 97 4.67 -1.15 -14.24
CA GLU A 97 4.80 -2.27 -15.16
C GLU A 97 6.26 -2.77 -15.25
N ALA A 98 7.22 -1.84 -15.33
CA ALA A 98 8.64 -2.18 -15.31
C ALA A 98 9.02 -2.90 -14.01
N ALA A 99 8.59 -2.36 -12.86
CA ALA A 99 8.84 -2.98 -11.56
C ALA A 99 8.19 -4.37 -11.44
N PHE A 100 6.96 -4.55 -11.96
CA PHE A 100 6.27 -5.83 -11.96
C PHE A 100 7.05 -6.90 -12.74
N ASN A 101 7.46 -6.57 -13.97
CA ASN A 101 8.17 -7.50 -14.85
C ASN A 101 9.54 -7.87 -14.25
N ALA A 102 10.32 -6.87 -13.83
CA ALA A 102 11.62 -7.09 -13.22
C ALA A 102 11.54 -7.89 -11.91
N ALA A 103 10.54 -7.63 -11.07
CA ALA A 103 10.32 -8.41 -9.85
C ALA A 103 9.93 -9.86 -10.15
N ARG A 104 9.14 -10.11 -11.20
CA ARG A 104 8.82 -11.47 -11.63
C ARG A 104 10.04 -12.22 -12.15
N GLU A 105 10.86 -11.58 -12.96
CA GLU A 105 12.11 -12.14 -13.48
C GLU A 105 13.09 -12.47 -12.35
N ALA A 106 13.15 -11.63 -11.31
CA ALA A 106 13.95 -11.86 -10.11
C ALA A 106 13.33 -12.86 -9.12
N ASN A 107 12.13 -13.40 -9.40
CA ASN A 107 11.36 -14.26 -8.50
C ASN A 107 10.98 -13.60 -7.15
N GLU A 108 10.85 -12.28 -7.14
CA GLU A 108 10.55 -11.45 -5.98
C GLU A 108 9.03 -11.22 -5.87
N GLN A 109 8.31 -12.31 -5.57
CA GLN A 109 6.84 -12.35 -5.66
C GLN A 109 6.12 -11.31 -4.81
N PHE A 110 6.64 -10.98 -3.62
CA PHE A 110 6.02 -9.98 -2.75
C PHE A 110 6.05 -8.59 -3.39
N ILE A 111 7.15 -8.23 -4.05
CA ILE A 111 7.33 -6.93 -4.70
C ILE A 111 6.60 -6.89 -6.04
N ALA A 112 6.57 -8.00 -6.77
CA ALA A 112 5.76 -8.13 -7.97
C ALA A 112 4.27 -7.91 -7.66
N LEU A 113 3.73 -8.47 -6.58
CA LEU A 113 2.33 -8.22 -6.21
C LEU A 113 2.07 -6.78 -5.77
N ASP A 114 3.04 -6.12 -5.12
CA ASP A 114 2.95 -4.68 -4.84
C ASP A 114 2.83 -3.88 -6.14
N ALA A 115 3.67 -4.19 -7.12
CA ALA A 115 3.64 -3.55 -8.43
C ALA A 115 2.33 -3.81 -9.18
N ALA A 116 1.82 -5.05 -9.19
CA ALA A 116 0.53 -5.38 -9.80
C ALA A 116 -0.63 -4.61 -9.15
N HIS A 117 -0.63 -4.52 -7.83
CA HIS A 117 -1.59 -3.72 -7.08
C HIS A 117 -1.51 -2.24 -7.46
N MET A 118 -0.30 -1.70 -7.66
CA MET A 118 -0.13 -0.32 -8.11
C MET A 118 -0.55 -0.08 -9.56
N CYS A 119 -0.30 -1.03 -10.48
CA CYS A 119 -0.85 -0.97 -11.83
C CYS A 119 -2.39 -0.94 -11.81
N ALA A 120 -3.03 -1.74 -10.94
CA ALA A 120 -4.48 -1.75 -10.81
C ALA A 120 -5.05 -0.41 -10.32
N ILE A 121 -4.30 0.35 -9.51
CA ILE A 121 -4.72 1.68 -9.05
C ILE A 121 -4.47 2.75 -10.13
N ALA A 122 -3.37 2.65 -10.87
CA ALA A 122 -2.99 3.63 -11.87
C ALA A 122 -3.64 3.43 -13.25
N ALA A 123 -4.25 2.27 -13.49
CA ALA A 123 -4.85 1.93 -14.77
C ALA A 123 -5.93 2.94 -15.21
N PRO A 124 -5.91 3.38 -16.48
CA PRO A 124 -6.73 4.48 -16.97
C PRO A 124 -8.21 4.11 -17.13
N ASP A 125 -8.51 2.83 -17.30
CA ASP A 125 -9.84 2.31 -17.57
C ASP A 125 -10.14 1.07 -16.72
N ARG A 126 -11.44 0.77 -16.60
CA ARG A 126 -11.96 -0.32 -15.77
C ARG A 126 -11.46 -1.70 -16.19
N GLU A 127 -11.34 -1.96 -17.49
CA GLU A 127 -10.88 -3.25 -18.00
C GLU A 127 -9.43 -3.50 -17.56
N SER A 128 -8.57 -2.50 -17.74
CA SER A 128 -7.17 -2.53 -17.30
C SER A 128 -7.05 -2.69 -15.78
N ARG A 129 -7.85 -1.98 -14.97
CA ARG A 129 -7.87 -2.14 -13.51
C ARG A 129 -8.21 -3.58 -13.10
N ARG A 130 -9.26 -4.16 -13.70
CA ARG A 130 -9.67 -5.55 -13.46
C ARG A 130 -8.60 -6.55 -13.88
N ALA A 131 -8.00 -6.35 -15.05
CA ALA A 131 -6.96 -7.24 -15.56
C ALA A 131 -5.75 -7.29 -14.62
N TRP A 132 -5.30 -6.14 -14.10
CA TRP A 132 -4.20 -6.08 -13.13
C TRP A 132 -4.57 -6.65 -11.76
N THR A 133 -5.77 -6.34 -11.25
CA THR A 133 -6.25 -6.94 -10.00
C THR A 133 -6.33 -8.46 -10.09
N GLN A 134 -6.93 -9.01 -11.15
CA GLN A 134 -7.05 -10.45 -11.35
C GLN A 134 -5.68 -11.12 -11.49
N ARG A 135 -4.77 -10.51 -12.26
CA ARG A 135 -3.38 -10.99 -12.38
C ARG A 135 -2.68 -11.10 -11.03
N GLY A 136 -2.88 -10.11 -10.14
CA GLY A 136 -2.36 -10.16 -8.78
C GLY A 136 -2.99 -11.28 -7.95
N ILE A 137 -4.31 -11.45 -8.04
CA ILE A 137 -5.05 -12.50 -7.30
C ILE A 137 -4.54 -13.89 -7.72
N ASP A 138 -4.49 -14.16 -9.03
CA ASP A 138 -4.02 -15.45 -9.57
C ASP A 138 -2.61 -15.76 -9.10
N MET A 139 -1.72 -14.78 -9.16
CA MET A 139 -0.34 -14.91 -8.70
C MET A 139 -0.26 -15.17 -7.18
N ALA A 140 -1.05 -14.47 -6.37
CA ALA A 140 -1.06 -14.63 -4.93
C ALA A 140 -1.68 -15.98 -4.49
N GLN A 141 -2.69 -16.48 -5.21
CA GLN A 141 -3.32 -17.78 -4.96
C GLN A 141 -2.43 -18.96 -5.38
N ALA A 142 -1.67 -18.81 -6.46
CA ALA A 142 -0.75 -19.85 -6.93
C ALA A 142 0.50 -20.01 -6.03
N SER A 143 0.81 -19.03 -5.18
CA SER A 143 1.98 -19.08 -4.31
C SER A 143 1.69 -19.83 -3.01
N PRO A 144 2.54 -20.81 -2.63
CA PRO A 144 2.46 -21.45 -1.31
C PRO A 144 2.99 -20.55 -0.18
N ASP A 145 3.60 -19.40 -0.50
CA ASP A 145 4.17 -18.48 0.48
C ASP A 145 3.08 -17.63 1.14
N ARG A 146 2.82 -17.87 2.42
CA ARG A 146 1.82 -17.12 3.22
C ARG A 146 2.12 -15.62 3.31
N ASN A 147 3.36 -15.19 3.05
CA ASN A 147 3.70 -13.78 3.02
C ASN A 147 3.15 -13.08 1.78
N VAL A 148 3.06 -13.81 0.68
CA VAL A 148 2.53 -13.36 -0.61
C VAL A 148 0.99 -13.32 -0.55
N SER A 149 0.36 -14.25 0.19
CA SER A 149 -1.09 -14.25 0.45
C SER A 149 -1.60 -12.98 1.15
N TYR A 150 -0.71 -12.17 1.76
CA TYR A 150 -1.03 -10.82 2.26
C TYR A 150 -1.79 -9.99 1.22
N TRP A 151 -1.29 -10.04 -0.02
CA TRP A 151 -1.73 -9.17 -1.10
C TRP A 151 -3.14 -9.48 -1.56
N LEU A 152 -3.69 -10.65 -1.25
CA LEU A 152 -5.10 -10.97 -1.50
C LEU A 152 -6.03 -9.95 -0.83
N GLY A 153 -5.70 -9.46 0.37
CA GLY A 153 -6.50 -8.44 1.05
C GLY A 153 -6.63 -7.15 0.22
N PRO A 154 -5.52 -6.44 -0.05
CA PRO A 154 -5.53 -5.25 -0.90
C PRO A 154 -6.12 -5.47 -2.31
N LEU A 155 -5.83 -6.61 -2.94
CA LEU A 155 -6.34 -6.90 -4.30
C LEU A 155 -7.85 -7.14 -4.32
N TYR A 156 -8.39 -7.89 -3.35
CA TYR A 156 -9.84 -8.03 -3.20
C TYR A 156 -10.51 -6.72 -2.82
N ASN A 157 -9.84 -5.86 -2.06
CA ASN A 157 -10.34 -4.51 -1.80
C ASN A 157 -10.47 -3.69 -3.10
N ASN A 158 -9.45 -3.71 -3.97
CA ASN A 158 -9.53 -3.04 -5.27
C ASN A 158 -10.67 -3.59 -6.14
N LEU A 159 -10.87 -4.91 -6.13
CA LEU A 159 -11.98 -5.54 -6.84
C LEU A 159 -13.34 -5.10 -6.29
N GLY A 160 -13.48 -5.00 -4.96
CA GLY A 160 -14.70 -4.54 -4.31
C GLY A 160 -15.04 -3.09 -4.65
N VAL A 161 -14.03 -2.21 -4.66
CA VAL A 161 -14.20 -0.81 -5.08
C VAL A 161 -14.69 -0.74 -6.54
N ASP A 162 -14.06 -1.48 -7.45
CA ASP A 162 -14.45 -1.48 -8.86
C ASP A 162 -15.89 -2.00 -9.09
N HIS A 163 -16.31 -3.03 -8.37
CA HIS A 163 -17.69 -3.50 -8.40
C HIS A 163 -18.67 -2.45 -7.85
N ALA A 164 -18.32 -1.80 -6.74
CA ALA A 164 -19.16 -0.79 -6.10
C ALA A 164 -19.37 0.43 -7.01
N GLU A 165 -18.31 0.91 -7.67
CA GLU A 165 -18.38 2.04 -8.62
C GLU A 165 -19.28 1.75 -9.82
N ALA A 166 -19.47 0.47 -10.17
CA ALA A 166 -20.34 0.05 -11.25
C ALA A 166 -21.76 -0.34 -10.81
N GLY A 167 -22.10 -0.20 -9.51
CA GLY A 167 -23.40 -0.60 -8.97
C GLY A 167 -23.59 -2.11 -8.80
N GLU A 168 -22.51 -2.89 -8.91
CA GLU A 168 -22.51 -4.35 -8.76
C GLU A 168 -22.41 -4.73 -7.26
N HIS A 169 -23.40 -4.34 -6.47
CA HIS A 169 -23.34 -4.36 -5.00
C HIS A 169 -23.05 -5.73 -4.38
N ASP A 170 -23.65 -6.80 -4.91
CA ASP A 170 -23.42 -8.16 -4.39
C ASP A 170 -21.98 -8.63 -4.61
N ALA A 171 -21.43 -8.34 -5.80
CA ALA A 171 -20.05 -8.68 -6.15
C ALA A 171 -19.06 -7.84 -5.32
N ALA A 172 -19.37 -6.57 -5.08
CA ALA A 172 -18.59 -5.71 -4.20
C ALA A 172 -18.54 -6.27 -2.78
N LEU A 173 -19.70 -6.67 -2.23
CA LEU A 173 -19.80 -7.24 -0.88
C LEU A 173 -19.00 -8.54 -0.75
N ASP A 174 -19.09 -9.44 -1.74
CA ASP A 174 -18.30 -10.68 -1.75
C ASP A 174 -16.79 -10.39 -1.74
N ALA A 175 -16.33 -9.48 -2.61
CA ALA A 175 -14.93 -9.09 -2.66
C ALA A 175 -14.45 -8.48 -1.34
N PHE A 176 -15.22 -7.56 -0.73
CA PHE A 176 -14.85 -7.00 0.58
C PHE A 176 -14.82 -8.04 1.71
N LYS A 177 -15.73 -9.01 1.72
CA LYS A 177 -15.69 -10.12 2.69
C LYS A 177 -14.42 -10.94 2.55
N ARG A 178 -14.02 -11.31 1.33
CA ARG A 178 -12.75 -12.02 1.07
C ARG A 178 -11.54 -11.20 1.53
N ALA A 179 -11.56 -9.89 1.33
CA ALA A 179 -10.50 -9.01 1.82
C ALA A 179 -10.37 -9.06 3.36
N LEU A 180 -11.50 -9.06 4.08
CA LEU A 180 -11.54 -9.15 5.54
C LEU A 180 -11.10 -10.52 6.07
N GLU A 181 -11.50 -11.61 5.41
CA GLU A 181 -11.11 -12.98 5.80
C GLU A 181 -9.59 -13.17 5.78
N VAL A 182 -8.91 -12.62 4.77
CA VAL A 182 -7.43 -12.62 4.68
C VAL A 182 -6.81 -11.86 5.86
N GLY A 183 -7.42 -10.75 6.29
CA GLY A 183 -6.96 -9.96 7.42
C GLY A 183 -7.19 -10.65 8.78
N ALA A 184 -8.34 -11.29 8.97
CA ALA A 184 -8.70 -11.99 10.20
C ALA A 184 -7.83 -13.23 10.48
N ALA A 185 -7.32 -13.87 9.43
CA ALA A 185 -6.43 -15.03 9.54
C ALA A 185 -5.00 -14.69 10.04
N ARG A 186 -4.66 -13.41 10.21
CA ARG A 186 -3.32 -12.99 10.65
C ARG A 186 -3.26 -12.76 12.17
N PRO A 187 -2.21 -13.26 12.85
CA PRO A 187 -1.95 -12.90 14.25
C PRO A 187 -1.80 -11.39 14.38
N ARG A 188 -2.55 -10.78 15.30
CA ARG A 188 -2.41 -9.34 15.60
C ARG A 188 -1.03 -9.09 16.24
N PRO A 189 -0.29 -8.05 15.83
CA PRO A 189 0.89 -7.65 16.58
C PRO A 189 0.47 -7.31 18.01
N ARG A 190 1.18 -7.88 19.00
CA ARG A 190 0.94 -7.53 20.42
C ARG A 190 1.18 -6.04 20.57
N ARG A 191 0.22 -5.33 21.17
CA ARG A 191 0.45 -3.97 21.65
C ARG A 191 1.69 -4.00 22.56
N PRO A 192 2.59 -3.00 22.50
CA PRO A 192 3.54 -2.80 23.58
C PRO A 192 2.72 -2.73 24.88
N SER A 193 3.04 -3.59 25.83
CA SER A 193 2.39 -3.57 27.14
C SER A 193 2.54 -2.17 27.74
N GLU A 194 1.41 -1.52 28.05
CA GLU A 194 1.37 -0.32 28.88
C GLU A 194 1.85 -0.71 30.30
N GLY A 195 3.16 -0.74 30.48
CA GLY A 195 3.82 -0.83 31.77
C GLY A 195 4.00 0.58 32.32
N GLY A 196 2.93 1.16 32.88
CA GLY A 196 2.95 2.41 33.64
C GLY A 196 1.85 2.36 34.71
N PRO A 197 2.08 2.87 35.94
CA PRO A 197 1.24 2.53 37.08
C PRO A 197 -0.16 3.13 36.96
N ALA A 198 -1.15 2.29 37.28
CA ALA A 198 -2.57 2.60 37.29
C ALA A 198 -2.91 3.76 38.24
N LEU A 199 -3.49 4.82 37.69
CA LEU A 199 -4.34 5.76 38.42
C LEU A 199 -5.68 5.83 37.71
N GLY A 200 -6.69 5.33 38.41
CA GLY A 200 -8.03 5.09 37.87
C GLY A 200 -8.76 6.37 37.45
N ARG A 201 -9.58 6.22 36.42
CA ARG A 201 -10.89 6.86 36.32
C ARG A 201 -11.78 6.00 35.44
N GLU A 202 -12.92 5.65 36.03
CA GLU A 202 -14.02 4.92 35.43
C GLU A 202 -14.65 5.73 34.28
N GLY A 203 -15.18 5.01 33.29
CA GLY A 203 -16.29 5.51 32.48
C GLY A 203 -15.95 6.04 31.10
N GLN A 204 -15.51 5.18 30.18
CA GLN A 204 -15.91 5.27 28.78
C GLN A 204 -15.76 3.92 28.08
N VAL A 205 -16.89 3.33 27.70
CA VAL A 205 -16.93 2.26 26.70
C VAL A 205 -16.49 2.87 25.37
N ASP A 206 -15.19 2.78 25.11
CA ASP A 206 -14.60 3.18 23.84
C ASP A 206 -14.92 2.09 22.81
N THR A 207 -15.79 2.42 21.86
CA THR A 207 -16.10 1.57 20.70
C THR A 207 -14.96 1.68 19.69
N GLY A 208 -13.80 1.16 20.08
CA GLY A 208 -12.58 1.15 19.27
C GLY A 208 -12.71 0.25 18.06
N LEU A 209 -13.26 0.78 16.96
CA LEU A 209 -13.04 0.27 15.61
C LEU A 209 -11.54 0.42 15.30
N VAL A 210 -10.77 -0.67 15.39
CA VAL A 210 -9.33 -0.66 15.11
C VAL A 210 -9.02 -1.47 13.85
N ALA A 211 -8.53 -0.73 12.86
CA ALA A 211 -7.66 -1.09 11.74
C ALA A 211 -8.02 -2.32 10.89
N GLY A 212 -8.84 -2.06 9.86
CA GLY A 212 -8.80 -2.84 8.62
C GLY A 212 -7.50 -2.58 7.83
N PRO A 213 -7.33 -3.18 6.63
CA PRO A 213 -6.19 -2.89 5.73
C PRO A 213 -6.04 -1.37 5.52
N PRO A 214 -4.83 -0.88 5.15
CA PRO A 214 -4.49 0.55 5.14
C PRO A 214 -5.67 1.36 4.61
N GLN A 215 -6.14 2.32 5.41
CA GLN A 215 -7.25 3.18 5.05
C GLN A 215 -6.97 3.71 3.64
N VAL A 216 -7.82 3.27 2.71
CA VAL A 216 -7.88 3.82 1.37
C VAL A 216 -8.10 5.31 1.55
N GLN A 217 -7.15 6.12 1.10
CA GLN A 217 -7.45 7.52 0.78
C GLN A 217 -8.55 7.49 -0.27
N MET A 218 -9.79 7.67 0.18
CA MET A 218 -10.91 7.99 -0.68
C MET A 218 -10.53 9.26 -1.45
N PRO A 219 -10.67 9.29 -2.79
CA PRO A 219 -10.41 10.50 -3.56
C PRO A 219 -11.21 11.68 -3.01
N ALA A 220 -10.60 12.86 -2.92
CA ALA A 220 -11.22 14.09 -2.43
C ALA A 220 -12.55 14.48 -3.13
N ALA A 221 -12.89 13.82 -4.25
CA ALA A 221 -14.16 13.95 -4.97
C ALA A 221 -15.40 13.56 -4.14
N TRP A 222 -15.25 12.81 -3.04
CA TRP A 222 -16.36 12.40 -2.18
C TRP A 222 -16.75 13.41 -1.08
N HIS A 223 -15.96 14.47 -0.84
CA HIS A 223 -16.31 15.50 0.13
C HIS A 223 -17.24 16.60 -0.41
N ARG A 224 -17.53 16.62 -1.72
CA ARG A 224 -18.23 17.75 -2.36
C ARG A 224 -19.67 17.49 -2.80
N ASN A 225 -20.31 16.38 -2.41
CA ASN A 225 -21.62 16.02 -2.98
C ASN A 225 -22.68 15.49 -2.01
N VAL A 226 -22.63 15.88 -0.73
CA VAL A 226 -23.64 15.46 0.26
C VAL A 226 -24.57 16.59 0.71
N ASP A 227 -24.36 17.84 0.28
CA ASP A 227 -25.12 18.98 0.84
C ASP A 227 -26.14 19.65 -0.11
N ASP A 228 -26.49 19.08 -1.26
CA ASP A 228 -27.42 19.76 -2.19
C ASP A 228 -28.44 18.86 -2.92
N ARG A 229 -29.10 17.96 -2.17
CA ARG A 229 -30.35 17.33 -2.64
C ARG A 229 -31.42 17.37 -1.56
N ARG A 230 -31.98 18.56 -1.34
CA ARG A 230 -33.36 18.71 -0.85
C ARG A 230 -34.30 18.09 -1.89
N ILE A 231 -34.84 16.92 -1.58
CA ILE A 231 -35.93 16.31 -2.34
C ILE A 231 -37.21 17.00 -1.87
N ASP A 232 -37.79 17.87 -2.70
CA ASP A 232 -39.18 18.32 -2.56
C ASP A 232 -40.11 17.19 -3.02
N LEU A 233 -40.97 16.72 -2.12
CA LEU A 233 -42.08 15.84 -2.45
C LEU A 233 -43.35 16.70 -2.64
N PRO A 234 -44.07 16.58 -3.77
CA PRO A 234 -45.36 17.25 -3.92
C PRO A 234 -46.44 16.52 -3.09
N GLY A 235 -47.31 17.31 -2.45
CA GLY A 235 -48.50 16.85 -1.72
C GLY A 235 -49.71 16.60 -2.60
#